data_AF-A0A183BF89-F1
#
_entry.id   AF-A0A183BF89-F1
#
_cell.length_a   1.000
_cell.length_b   1.000
_cell.length_c   1.000
_cell.angle_alpha   90.00
_cell.angle_beta   90.00
_cell.angle_gamma   90.00
#
_symmetry.space_group_name_H-M   'P 1'
#
loop_
_entity.id
_entity.type
_entity.pdbx_description
1 polymer ?
#
loop_
_entity_poly.entity_id
_entity_poly.type
_entity_poly.pdbx_seq_one_letter_code
_entity_poly.pdbx_strand_id
1 'polypeptide(L)'
;MSTGDTVIGVSERHFVLLSDENRFVRKKALTEIHEVLKTILDGKDSSAFPFSACASRLTNTLNDPIEVNRELAVQVNRSFLECAPDISVVLPSLFPVLVKRLGEKELVEPSEELRLECLKLFGLVMKKTVDLNPYVDDMLIILKQSLMDAFHEVKKLSCTILQDLASVKCHRFYQNSEIILNPLLSNLVHQHSKVRMATVSAIGHVLMNSQGKLVDQAVTPLTQRLFDTATTVRKSVIEVIGVWLLDLPDRYSYHTKLLPLMLSGLIDSSEEIKSLTEDYWHDIGNFMAFKTFL
;
A
#
# COMPACT_ATOMS: atom_id res chain seq x y z
N MET A 1 -34.73 5.48 33.59
CA MET A 1 -34.76 5.08 32.17
C MET A 1 -34.09 6.18 31.39
N SER A 2 -32.93 5.86 30.82
CA SER A 2 -31.98 6.81 30.25
C SER A 2 -32.59 7.58 29.09
N THR A 3 -32.40 8.90 29.12
CA THR A 3 -32.67 9.87 28.06
C THR A 3 -32.03 9.41 26.75
N GLY A 4 -32.78 9.50 25.66
CA GLY A 4 -32.31 9.17 24.32
C GLY A 4 -31.11 10.02 23.93
N ASP A 5 -29.98 9.35 23.70
CA ASP A 5 -28.84 9.92 23.00
C ASP A 5 -29.19 10.08 21.51
N THR A 6 -30.04 11.07 21.21
CA THR A 6 -30.20 11.57 19.84
C THR A 6 -28.84 12.03 19.36
N VAL A 7 -28.29 11.34 18.35
CA VAL A 7 -27.12 11.81 17.59
C VAL A 7 -27.35 13.29 17.26
N ILE A 8 -26.41 14.16 17.63
CA ILE A 8 -26.36 15.52 17.09
C ILE A 8 -26.10 15.33 15.59
N GLY A 9 -27.18 15.23 14.82
CA GLY A 9 -27.12 14.80 13.43
C GLY A 9 -26.42 15.86 12.58
N VAL A 10 -25.48 15.42 11.75
CA VAL A 10 -25.00 16.23 10.64
C VAL A 10 -26.18 16.51 9.72
N SER A 11 -26.61 17.76 9.62
CA SER A 11 -27.62 18.18 8.65
C SER A 11 -27.04 18.30 7.24
N GLU A 12 -27.89 18.21 6.20
CA GLU A 12 -27.50 18.38 4.80
C GLU A 12 -26.74 19.69 4.56
N ARG A 13 -27.04 20.73 5.36
CA ARG A 13 -26.34 22.02 5.33
C ARG A 13 -24.84 21.86 5.52
N HIS A 14 -24.36 21.00 6.42
CA HIS A 14 -22.93 20.84 6.64
C HIS A 14 -22.22 20.34 5.38
N PHE A 15 -22.84 19.42 4.64
CA PHE A 15 -22.25 18.90 3.40
C PHE A 15 -22.26 19.92 2.27
N VAL A 16 -23.26 20.81 2.21
CA VAL A 16 -23.28 21.93 1.26
C VAL A 16 -22.13 22.91 1.56
N LEU A 17 -21.90 23.22 2.83
CA LEU A 17 -20.85 24.14 3.27
C LEU A 17 -19.42 23.64 3.00
N LEU A 18 -19.23 22.36 2.66
CA LEU A 18 -17.93 21.81 2.23
C LEU A 18 -17.43 22.40 0.91
N SER A 19 -18.32 23.00 0.10
CA SER A 19 -17.97 23.65 -1.17
C SER A 19 -18.10 25.17 -1.13
N ASP A 20 -18.22 25.76 0.06
CA ASP A 20 -18.32 27.21 0.24
C ASP A 20 -17.05 27.93 -0.25
N GLU A 21 -17.18 29.12 -0.83
CA GLU A 21 -16.03 29.91 -1.31
C GLU A 21 -15.07 30.26 -0.17
N ASN A 22 -15.60 30.46 1.05
CA ASN A 22 -14.83 30.83 2.22
C ASN A 22 -14.16 29.61 2.88
N ARG A 23 -12.82 29.61 2.88
CA ARG A 23 -11.99 28.57 3.51
C ARG A 23 -12.35 28.29 4.98
N PHE A 24 -12.75 29.31 5.74
CA PHE A 24 -13.08 29.16 7.16
C PHE A 24 -14.43 28.47 7.36
N VAL A 25 -15.37 28.68 6.43
CA VAL A 25 -16.68 28.01 6.43
C VAL A 25 -16.50 26.53 6.11
N ARG A 26 -15.72 26.20 5.08
CA ARG A 26 -15.37 24.80 4.75
C ARG A 26 -14.67 24.10 5.91
N LYS A 27 -13.70 24.77 6.53
CA LYS A 27 -12.98 24.23 7.71
C LYS A 27 -13.93 23.93 8.86
N LYS A 28 -14.82 24.88 9.19
CA LYS A 28 -15.80 24.71 10.27
C LYS A 28 -16.74 23.53 9.99
N ALA A 29 -17.25 23.42 8.76
CA ALA A 29 -18.09 22.30 8.36
C ALA A 29 -17.36 20.96 8.49
N LEU A 30 -16.10 20.88 8.05
CA LEU A 30 -15.26 19.68 8.24
C LEU A 30 -15.08 19.35 9.72
N THR A 31 -14.81 20.33 10.58
CA THR A 31 -14.65 20.11 12.03
C THR A 31 -15.94 19.57 12.65
N GLU A 32 -17.09 20.17 12.34
CA GLU A 32 -18.39 19.72 12.86
C GLU A 32 -18.72 18.28 12.42
N ILE A 33 -18.45 17.94 11.16
CA ILE A 33 -18.62 16.57 10.65
C ILE A 33 -17.65 15.61 11.35
N HIS A 34 -16.40 16.02 11.57
CA HIS A 34 -15.40 15.18 12.24
C HIS A 34 -15.86 14.82 13.65
N GLU A 35 -16.36 15.78 14.42
CA GLU A 35 -16.84 15.52 15.78
C GLU A 35 -17.98 14.51 15.80
N VAL A 36 -18.92 14.55 14.84
CA VAL A 36 -19.96 13.53 14.74
C VAL A 36 -19.37 12.15 14.41
N LEU A 37 -18.45 12.07 13.44
CA LEU A 37 -17.79 10.81 13.10
C LEU A 37 -17.03 10.21 14.28
N LYS A 38 -16.35 11.03 15.09
CA LYS A 38 -15.68 10.56 16.33
C LYS A 38 -16.67 9.94 17.30
N THR A 39 -17.84 10.55 17.48
CA THR A 39 -18.85 9.93 18.37
C THR A 39 -19.34 8.58 17.85
N ILE A 40 -19.38 8.38 16.53
CA ILE A 40 -19.70 7.07 15.93
C ILE A 40 -18.56 6.07 16.19
N LEU A 41 -17.30 6.48 16.04
CA LEU A 41 -16.13 5.64 16.39
C LEU A 41 -16.14 5.23 17.86
N ASP A 42 -16.62 6.10 18.75
CA ASP A 42 -16.78 5.83 20.20
C ASP A 42 -17.98 4.92 20.51
N GLY A 43 -18.63 4.34 19.50
CA GLY A 43 -19.67 3.32 19.65
C GLY A 43 -21.10 3.84 19.59
N LYS A 44 -21.33 5.11 19.21
CA LYS A 44 -22.69 5.58 18.92
C LYS A 44 -23.21 5.02 17.60
N ASP A 45 -24.54 4.92 17.50
CA ASP A 45 -25.22 4.41 16.32
C ASP A 45 -24.91 5.27 15.07
N SER A 46 -24.48 4.59 14.01
CA SER A 46 -24.12 5.18 12.71
C SER A 46 -25.29 5.23 11.73
N SER A 47 -26.44 4.60 12.06
CA SER A 47 -27.58 4.41 11.15
C SER A 47 -28.14 5.73 10.58
N ALA A 48 -28.08 6.81 11.35
CA ALA A 48 -28.56 8.13 10.95
C ALA A 48 -27.55 8.90 10.06
N PHE A 49 -26.31 8.45 9.93
CA PHE A 49 -25.29 9.14 9.14
C PHE A 49 -25.43 8.78 7.64
N PRO A 50 -25.56 9.78 6.74
CA PRO A 50 -25.93 9.52 5.35
C PRO A 50 -24.71 9.15 4.47
N PHE A 51 -24.02 8.05 4.79
CA PHE A 51 -22.74 7.66 4.18
C PHE A 51 -22.75 7.72 2.65
N SER A 52 -23.73 7.09 2.00
CA SER A 52 -23.82 7.06 0.54
C SER A 52 -24.05 8.46 -0.06
N ALA A 53 -24.94 9.27 0.52
CA ALA A 53 -25.29 10.57 -0.01
C ALA A 53 -24.17 11.61 0.15
N CYS A 54 -23.34 11.49 1.20
CA CYS A 54 -22.25 12.43 1.45
C CYS A 54 -20.88 12.01 0.89
N ALA A 55 -20.72 10.75 0.43
CA ALA A 55 -19.43 10.19 0.02
C ALA A 55 -18.68 11.07 -1.00
N SER A 56 -19.35 11.47 -2.09
CA SER A 56 -18.71 12.29 -3.14
C SER A 56 -18.31 13.68 -2.64
N ARG A 57 -19.13 14.30 -1.79
CA ARG A 57 -18.85 15.62 -1.21
C ARG A 57 -17.69 15.56 -0.23
N LEU A 58 -17.65 14.55 0.64
CA LEU A 58 -16.56 14.36 1.61
C LEU A 58 -15.24 14.02 0.91
N THR A 59 -15.24 13.09 -0.03
CA THR A 59 -14.03 12.72 -0.78
C THR A 59 -13.48 13.89 -1.59
N ASN A 60 -14.35 14.75 -2.15
CA ASN A 60 -13.91 15.94 -2.88
C ASN A 60 -13.24 17.01 -1.98
N THR A 61 -13.43 16.99 -0.66
CA THR A 61 -12.73 17.92 0.25
C THR A 61 -11.21 17.72 0.26
N LEU A 62 -10.72 16.55 -0.17
CA LEU A 62 -9.30 16.34 -0.42
C LEU A 62 -8.77 17.27 -1.54
N ASN A 63 -9.61 17.85 -2.39
CA ASN A 63 -9.19 18.82 -3.41
C ASN A 63 -9.22 20.29 -2.91
N ASP A 64 -9.40 20.55 -1.61
CA ASP A 64 -9.45 21.94 -1.10
C ASP A 64 -8.17 22.71 -1.47
N PRO A 65 -8.25 23.94 -2.03
CA PRO A 65 -7.06 24.71 -2.37
C PRO A 65 -6.18 25.05 -1.15
N ILE A 66 -6.74 25.02 0.06
CA ILE A 66 -6.06 25.37 1.30
C ILE A 66 -5.52 24.11 2.00
N GLU A 67 -4.21 24.08 2.21
CA GLU A 67 -3.50 22.94 2.82
C GLU A 67 -4.07 22.51 4.19
N VAL A 68 -4.28 23.47 5.10
CA VAL A 68 -4.87 23.22 6.43
C VAL A 68 -6.25 22.56 6.35
N ASN A 69 -7.02 22.87 5.30
CA ASN A 69 -8.32 22.24 5.10
C ASN A 69 -8.16 20.83 4.51
N ARG A 70 -7.18 20.62 3.60
CA ARG A 70 -6.86 19.28 3.07
C ARG A 70 -6.37 18.35 4.17
N GLU A 71 -5.56 18.84 5.10
CA GLU A 71 -5.11 18.07 6.27
C GLU A 71 -6.30 17.57 7.09
N LEU A 72 -7.21 18.47 7.46
CA LEU A 72 -8.44 18.11 8.17
C LEU A 72 -9.33 17.19 7.33
N ALA A 73 -9.43 17.42 6.02
CA ALA A 73 -10.19 16.58 5.11
C ALA A 73 -9.67 15.13 5.07
N VAL A 74 -8.35 14.92 5.10
CA VAL A 74 -7.78 13.57 5.18
C VAL A 74 -8.17 12.88 6.50
N GLN A 75 -8.12 13.60 7.61
CA GLN A 75 -8.55 13.06 8.91
C GLN A 75 -10.04 12.70 8.92
N VAL A 76 -10.90 13.60 8.39
CA VAL A 76 -12.35 13.34 8.28
C VAL A 76 -12.64 12.15 7.37
N ASN A 77 -11.98 12.04 6.21
CA ASN A 77 -12.19 10.92 5.30
C ASN A 77 -11.68 9.59 5.90
N ARG A 78 -10.64 9.61 6.73
CA ARG A 78 -10.19 8.43 7.47
C ARG A 78 -11.28 7.96 8.44
N SER A 79 -11.76 8.84 9.32
CA SER A 79 -12.84 8.53 10.26
C SER A 79 -14.11 8.08 9.53
N PHE A 80 -14.41 8.69 8.38
CA PHE A 80 -15.54 8.31 7.53
C PHE A 80 -15.41 6.87 7.00
N LEU A 81 -14.24 6.45 6.50
CA LEU A 81 -14.01 5.07 6.05
C LEU A 81 -13.99 4.06 7.20
N GLU A 82 -13.58 4.48 8.39
CA GLU A 82 -13.61 3.64 9.60
C GLU A 82 -15.04 3.39 10.07
N CYS A 83 -15.90 4.43 10.07
CA CYS A 83 -17.31 4.35 10.44
C CYS A 83 -18.22 3.72 9.39
N ALA A 84 -17.88 3.82 8.10
CA ALA A 84 -18.76 3.38 7.03
C ALA A 84 -19.01 1.87 7.09
N PRO A 85 -20.29 1.43 7.15
CA PRO A 85 -20.62 0.01 7.20
C PRO A 85 -20.27 -0.71 5.89
N ASP A 86 -20.36 0.00 4.78
CA ASP A 86 -19.93 -0.44 3.46
C ASP A 86 -19.12 0.67 2.80
N ILE A 87 -17.85 0.42 2.52
CA ILE A 87 -16.98 1.40 1.86
C ILE A 87 -17.14 1.39 0.33
N SER A 88 -17.82 0.39 -0.25
CA SER A 88 -18.04 0.27 -1.70
C SER A 88 -18.74 1.49 -2.28
N VAL A 89 -19.60 2.15 -1.50
CA VAL A 89 -20.28 3.39 -1.90
C VAL A 89 -19.35 4.61 -1.98
N VAL A 90 -18.17 4.53 -1.35
CA VAL A 90 -17.19 5.63 -1.26
C VAL A 90 -16.12 5.52 -2.34
N LEU A 91 -15.75 4.30 -2.72
CA LEU A 91 -14.66 4.04 -3.67
C LEU A 91 -14.82 4.77 -5.02
N PRO A 92 -16.01 4.83 -5.66
CA PRO A 92 -16.19 5.49 -6.95
C PRO A 92 -15.82 6.98 -6.93
N SER A 93 -15.97 7.67 -5.79
CA SER A 93 -15.59 9.07 -5.67
C SER A 93 -14.22 9.27 -5.03
N LEU A 94 -13.75 8.32 -4.21
CA LEU A 94 -12.44 8.41 -3.55
C LEU A 94 -11.27 8.18 -4.52
N PHE A 95 -11.31 7.12 -5.32
CA PHE A 95 -10.17 6.77 -6.19
C PHE A 95 -9.83 7.86 -7.21
N PRO A 96 -10.78 8.47 -7.93
CA PRO A 96 -10.46 9.58 -8.85
C PRO A 96 -9.73 10.73 -8.16
N VAL A 97 -10.10 11.03 -6.90
CA VAL A 97 -9.45 12.09 -6.13
C VAL A 97 -8.04 11.69 -5.68
N LEU A 98 -7.84 10.45 -5.26
CA LEU A 98 -6.52 9.92 -4.91
C LEU A 98 -5.59 9.82 -6.12
N VAL A 99 -6.10 9.38 -7.28
CA VAL A 99 -5.35 9.36 -8.55
C VAL A 99 -4.91 10.76 -8.92
N LYS A 100 -5.83 11.74 -8.90
CA LYS A 100 -5.49 13.14 -9.17
C LYS A 100 -4.41 13.68 -8.23
N ARG A 101 -4.48 13.35 -6.94
CA ARG A 101 -3.56 13.87 -5.91
C ARG A 101 -2.20 13.18 -5.91
N LEU A 102 -2.15 11.87 -6.14
CA LEU A 102 -0.98 11.02 -5.92
C LEU A 102 -0.47 10.29 -7.17
N GLY A 103 -1.33 10.07 -8.16
CA GLY A 103 -1.05 9.27 -9.35
C GLY A 103 -0.63 10.08 -10.59
N GLU A 104 -0.82 11.41 -10.55
CA GLU A 104 -0.42 12.29 -11.65
C GLU A 104 1.10 12.41 -11.78
N LYS A 105 1.57 12.58 -13.01
CA LYS A 105 3.00 12.77 -13.29
C LYS A 105 3.52 14.08 -12.71
N GLU A 106 2.71 15.13 -12.79
CA GLU A 106 3.00 16.42 -12.19
C GLU A 106 2.62 16.41 -10.71
N LEU A 107 3.44 17.03 -9.86
CA LEU A 107 3.21 17.06 -8.43
C LEU A 107 2.00 17.95 -8.10
N VAL A 108 0.87 17.32 -7.77
CA VAL A 108 -0.37 18.03 -7.40
C VAL A 108 -0.43 18.35 -5.91
N GLU A 109 -0.05 17.43 -5.02
CA GLU A 109 0.04 17.69 -3.57
C GLU A 109 1.50 18.06 -3.18
N PRO A 110 1.80 19.34 -2.93
CA PRO A 110 3.15 19.77 -2.60
C PRO A 110 3.64 19.27 -1.24
N SER A 111 2.74 19.12 -0.25
CA SER A 111 3.12 18.73 1.11
C SER A 111 3.42 17.24 1.20
N GLU A 112 4.67 16.88 1.53
CA GLU A 112 5.09 15.48 1.63
C GLU A 112 4.37 14.72 2.75
N GLU A 113 4.04 15.41 3.85
CA GLU A 113 3.25 14.87 4.94
C GLU A 113 1.82 14.56 4.48
N LEU A 114 1.20 15.45 3.69
CA LEU A 114 -0.13 15.20 3.14
C LEU A 114 -0.14 14.11 2.07
N ARG A 115 0.93 13.97 1.28
CA ARG A 115 1.07 12.82 0.36
C ARG A 115 1.11 11.52 1.16
N LEU A 116 1.89 11.47 2.23
CA LEU A 116 1.94 10.31 3.12
C LEU A 116 0.58 10.03 3.77
N GLU A 117 -0.14 11.03 4.27
CA GLU A 117 -1.45 10.84 4.89
C GLU A 117 -2.52 10.39 3.89
N CYS A 118 -2.53 10.91 2.65
CA CYS A 118 -3.39 10.36 1.60
C CYS A 118 -3.03 8.92 1.24
N LEU A 119 -1.74 8.58 1.23
CA LEU A 119 -1.33 7.20 0.98
C LEU A 119 -1.73 6.27 2.12
N LYS A 120 -1.73 6.73 3.39
CA LYS A 120 -2.30 6.00 4.52
C LYS A 120 -3.81 5.80 4.40
N LEU A 121 -4.53 6.80 3.88
CA LEU A 121 -5.95 6.68 3.56
C LEU A 121 -6.20 5.60 2.49
N PHE A 122 -5.37 5.55 1.44
CA PHE A 122 -5.41 4.46 0.46
C PHE A 122 -5.12 3.10 1.13
N GLY A 123 -4.08 3.00 1.96
CA GLY A 123 -3.76 1.77 2.68
C GLY A 123 -4.87 1.28 3.62
N LEU A 124 -5.72 2.18 4.14
CA LEU A 124 -6.90 1.79 4.93
C LEU A 124 -7.94 1.06 4.09
N VAL A 125 -8.14 1.47 2.83
CA VAL A 125 -9.07 0.80 1.90
C VAL A 125 -8.66 -0.67 1.69
N MET A 126 -7.36 -0.95 1.59
CA MET A 126 -6.84 -2.31 1.41
C MET A 126 -7.16 -3.26 2.57
N LYS A 127 -7.42 -2.73 3.77
CA LYS A 127 -7.71 -3.53 4.97
C LYS A 127 -9.20 -3.89 5.10
N LYS A 128 -10.05 -3.38 4.21
CA LYS A 128 -11.49 -3.54 4.27
C LYS A 128 -11.92 -4.66 3.33
N THR A 129 -12.95 -5.41 3.73
CA THR A 129 -13.49 -6.52 2.94
C THR A 129 -14.44 -5.98 1.85
N VAL A 130 -13.86 -5.59 0.72
CA VAL A 130 -14.58 -5.04 -0.44
C VAL A 130 -13.97 -5.54 -1.75
N ASP A 131 -14.75 -5.57 -2.83
CA ASP A 131 -14.20 -5.85 -4.16
C ASP A 131 -13.39 -4.66 -4.68
N LEU A 132 -12.08 -4.86 -4.77
CA LEU A 132 -11.12 -3.87 -5.25
C LEU A 132 -10.77 -4.03 -6.74
N ASN A 133 -11.25 -5.09 -7.40
CA ASN A 133 -10.92 -5.38 -8.79
C ASN A 133 -11.22 -4.23 -9.77
N PRO A 134 -12.30 -3.43 -9.61
CA PRO A 134 -12.57 -2.30 -10.49
C PRO A 134 -11.50 -1.20 -10.44
N TYR A 135 -10.75 -1.11 -9.33
CA TYR A 135 -9.85 0.00 -9.01
C TYR A 135 -8.36 -0.36 -9.11
N VAL A 136 -8.01 -1.59 -9.48
CA VAL A 136 -6.61 -2.05 -9.51
C VAL A 136 -5.73 -1.18 -10.38
N ASP A 137 -6.21 -0.70 -11.52
CA ASP A 137 -5.41 0.17 -12.41
C ASP A 137 -5.12 1.52 -11.75
N ASP A 138 -6.12 2.13 -11.12
CA ASP A 138 -5.98 3.38 -10.36
C ASP A 138 -4.98 3.20 -9.21
N MET A 139 -5.06 2.08 -8.48
CA MET A 139 -4.13 1.73 -7.40
C MET A 139 -2.71 1.58 -7.91
N LEU A 140 -2.50 0.88 -9.04
CA LEU A 140 -1.18 0.70 -9.63
C LEU A 140 -0.60 2.03 -10.13
N ILE A 141 -1.42 2.94 -10.66
CA ILE A 141 -1.01 4.30 -11.03
C ILE A 141 -0.54 5.09 -9.80
N ILE A 142 -1.33 5.09 -8.71
CA ILE A 142 -0.97 5.75 -7.45
C ILE A 142 0.35 5.18 -6.90
N LEU A 143 0.49 3.85 -6.85
CA LEU A 143 1.67 3.18 -6.32
C LEU A 143 2.91 3.41 -7.18
N LYS A 144 2.78 3.37 -8.52
CA LYS A 144 3.87 3.69 -9.44
C LYS A 144 4.46 5.06 -9.14
N GLN A 145 3.62 6.07 -8.98
CA GLN A 145 4.06 7.43 -8.71
C GLN A 145 4.59 7.59 -7.28
N SER A 146 3.93 6.99 -6.29
CA SER A 146 4.34 7.04 -4.88
C SER A 146 5.68 6.33 -4.61
N LEU A 147 6.01 5.28 -5.37
CA LEU A 147 7.33 4.63 -5.34
C LEU A 147 8.45 5.55 -5.84
N MET A 148 8.14 6.56 -6.64
CA MET A 148 9.09 7.55 -7.15
C MET A 148 9.16 8.82 -6.30
N ASP A 149 8.36 8.93 -5.22
CA ASP A 149 8.30 10.12 -4.35
C ASP A 149 9.67 10.44 -3.73
N ALA A 150 9.97 11.73 -3.56
CA ALA A 150 11.20 12.17 -2.89
C ALA A 150 11.21 11.81 -1.40
N PHE A 151 10.04 11.73 -0.76
CA PHE A 151 9.93 11.45 0.66
C PHE A 151 9.98 9.94 0.94
N HIS A 152 10.99 9.51 1.69
CA HIS A 152 11.28 8.09 1.91
C HIS A 152 10.17 7.33 2.67
N GLU A 153 9.38 8.00 3.51
CA GLU A 153 8.24 7.37 4.18
C GLU A 153 7.14 6.96 3.20
N VAL A 154 6.91 7.77 2.16
CA VAL A 154 5.95 7.45 1.07
C VAL A 154 6.41 6.21 0.32
N LYS A 155 7.70 6.11 -0.02
CA LYS A 155 8.26 4.92 -0.70
C LYS A 155 8.07 3.64 0.13
N LYS A 156 8.36 3.69 1.44
CA LYS A 156 8.20 2.53 2.33
C LYS A 156 6.74 2.11 2.45
N LEU A 157 5.84 3.06 2.68
CA LEU A 157 4.41 2.75 2.79
C LEU A 157 3.87 2.19 1.46
N SER A 158 4.34 2.72 0.32
CA SER A 158 4.00 2.18 -1.01
C SER A 158 4.40 0.72 -1.14
N CYS A 159 5.59 0.34 -0.68
CA CYS A 159 6.05 -1.05 -0.67
C CYS A 159 5.13 -1.94 0.16
N THR A 160 4.66 -1.49 1.33
CA THR A 160 3.71 -2.25 2.16
C THR A 160 2.36 -2.43 1.47
N ILE A 161 1.76 -1.33 0.99
CA ILE A 161 0.44 -1.39 0.34
C ILE A 161 0.47 -2.25 -0.92
N LEU A 162 1.57 -2.20 -1.67
CA LEU A 162 1.75 -3.00 -2.87
C LEU A 162 1.87 -4.50 -2.57
N GLN A 163 2.47 -4.89 -1.44
CA GLN A 163 2.46 -6.28 -0.96
C GLN A 163 1.04 -6.74 -0.63
N ASP A 164 0.27 -5.90 0.07
CA ASP A 164 -1.14 -6.17 0.38
C ASP A 164 -1.95 -6.35 -0.91
N LEU A 165 -1.78 -5.45 -1.91
CA LEU A 165 -2.47 -5.54 -3.20
C LEU A 165 -2.11 -6.81 -3.98
N ALA A 166 -0.82 -7.17 -4.04
CA ALA A 166 -0.36 -8.39 -4.70
C ALA A 166 -0.98 -9.65 -4.06
N SER A 167 -1.19 -9.63 -2.75
CA SER A 167 -1.75 -10.77 -1.99
C SER A 167 -3.23 -11.05 -2.29
N VAL A 168 -3.96 -10.09 -2.87
CA VAL A 168 -5.39 -10.26 -3.27
C VAL A 168 -5.54 -11.26 -4.43
N LYS A 169 -4.46 -11.64 -5.12
CA LYS A 169 -4.45 -12.61 -6.25
C LYS A 169 -5.46 -12.27 -7.35
N CYS A 170 -5.48 -11.00 -7.75
CA CYS A 170 -6.33 -10.51 -8.82
C CYS A 170 -5.72 -10.73 -10.22
N HIS A 171 -6.51 -11.22 -11.18
CA HIS A 171 -6.07 -11.38 -12.57
C HIS A 171 -5.63 -10.05 -13.22
N ARG A 172 -6.35 -8.96 -12.92
CA ARG A 172 -6.01 -7.62 -13.43
C ARG A 172 -4.66 -7.14 -12.91
N PHE A 173 -4.34 -7.44 -11.65
CA PHE A 173 -3.00 -7.17 -11.09
C PHE A 173 -1.92 -7.93 -11.87
N TYR A 174 -2.12 -9.24 -12.10
CA TYR A 174 -1.17 -10.05 -12.86
C TYR A 174 -0.88 -9.50 -14.28
N GLN A 175 -1.91 -8.98 -14.96
CA GLN A 175 -1.77 -8.40 -16.30
C GLN A 175 -1.03 -7.06 -16.29
N ASN A 176 -1.24 -6.24 -15.26
CA ASN A 176 -0.84 -4.83 -15.26
C ASN A 176 0.32 -4.49 -14.31
N SER A 177 0.83 -5.45 -13.53
CA SER A 177 1.88 -5.22 -12.53
C SER A 177 3.24 -4.83 -13.12
N GLU A 178 3.47 -4.96 -14.43
CA GLU A 178 4.76 -4.57 -15.04
C GLU A 178 5.10 -3.08 -14.83
N ILE A 179 4.11 -2.21 -14.70
CA ILE A 179 4.32 -0.75 -14.61
C ILE A 179 5.05 -0.29 -13.34
N ILE A 180 5.03 -1.11 -12.28
CA ILE A 180 5.63 -0.78 -10.97
C ILE A 180 7.04 -1.35 -10.81
N LEU A 181 7.50 -2.22 -11.73
CA LEU A 181 8.78 -2.90 -11.62
C LEU A 181 9.95 -1.91 -11.66
N ASN A 182 9.99 -1.04 -12.68
CA ASN A 182 11.07 -0.05 -12.79
C ASN A 182 11.15 0.90 -11.58
N PRO A 183 10.04 1.47 -11.07
CA PRO A 183 10.03 2.21 -9.81
C PRO A 183 10.62 1.41 -8.63
N LEU A 184 10.24 0.15 -8.44
CA LEU A 184 10.82 -0.70 -7.39
C LEU A 184 12.32 -0.90 -7.58
N LEU A 185 12.76 -1.31 -8.77
CA LEU A 185 14.19 -1.57 -9.02
C LEU A 185 15.05 -0.33 -8.77
N SER A 186 14.55 0.87 -9.09
CA SER A 186 15.26 2.13 -8.82
C SER A 186 15.48 2.40 -7.33
N ASN A 187 14.59 1.91 -6.46
CA ASN A 187 14.67 2.08 -5.01
C ASN A 187 15.66 1.12 -4.35
N LEU A 188 16.16 0.08 -5.06
CA LEU A 188 17.16 -0.85 -4.53
C LEU A 188 18.52 -0.19 -4.28
N VAL A 189 18.80 0.97 -4.89
CA VAL A 189 20.05 1.73 -4.66
C VAL A 189 19.83 2.98 -3.81
N HIS A 190 18.64 3.13 -3.21
CA HIS A 190 18.30 4.30 -2.40
C HIS A 190 19.26 4.45 -1.20
N GLN A 191 19.60 5.68 -0.83
CA GLN A 191 20.54 5.97 0.27
C GLN A 191 20.12 5.35 1.62
N HIS A 192 18.83 5.36 1.94
CA HIS A 192 18.29 4.80 3.18
C HIS A 192 18.09 3.29 3.07
N SER A 193 18.79 2.51 3.90
CA SER A 193 18.68 1.03 3.94
C SER A 193 17.26 0.54 4.21
N LYS A 194 16.48 1.23 5.04
CA LYS A 194 15.08 0.89 5.31
C LYS A 194 14.19 0.94 4.05
N VAL A 195 14.49 1.83 3.10
CA VAL A 195 13.78 1.88 1.80
C VAL A 195 14.21 0.70 0.94
N ARG A 196 15.51 0.42 0.86
CA ARG A 196 16.04 -0.73 0.11
C ARG A 196 15.44 -2.05 0.61
N MET A 197 15.43 -2.27 1.93
CA MET A 197 14.85 -3.45 2.56
C MET A 197 13.36 -3.59 2.26
N ALA A 198 12.57 -2.52 2.43
CA ALA A 198 11.14 -2.53 2.10
C ALA A 198 10.90 -2.85 0.61
N THR A 199 11.77 -2.33 -0.26
CA THR A 199 11.73 -2.57 -1.71
C THR A 199 12.04 -4.02 -2.06
N VAL A 200 13.06 -4.63 -1.44
CA VAL A 200 13.41 -6.05 -1.63
C VAL A 200 12.21 -6.93 -1.26
N SER A 201 11.63 -6.72 -0.07
CA SER A 201 10.43 -7.46 0.36
C SER A 201 9.27 -7.28 -0.63
N ALA A 202 9.01 -6.06 -1.09
CA ALA A 202 7.94 -5.80 -2.05
C ALA A 202 8.17 -6.49 -3.39
N ILE A 203 9.38 -6.48 -3.93
CA ILE A 203 9.73 -7.22 -5.16
C ILE A 203 9.42 -8.71 -4.98
N GLY A 204 9.82 -9.29 -3.84
CA GLY A 204 9.55 -10.69 -3.51
C GLY A 204 8.08 -11.06 -3.63
N HIS A 205 7.20 -10.33 -2.95
CA HIS A 205 5.76 -10.61 -2.91
C HIS A 205 5.03 -10.28 -4.21
N VAL A 206 5.40 -9.18 -4.87
CA VAL A 206 4.76 -8.74 -6.12
C VAL A 206 4.98 -9.75 -7.22
N LEU A 207 6.22 -10.22 -7.37
CA LEU A 207 6.59 -11.07 -8.50
C LEU A 207 6.01 -12.48 -8.39
N MET A 208 5.68 -12.94 -7.17
CA MET A 208 4.91 -14.15 -6.93
C MET A 208 3.51 -14.13 -7.58
N ASN A 209 2.96 -12.93 -7.80
CA ASN A 209 1.62 -12.71 -8.34
C ASN A 209 1.66 -11.94 -9.67
N SER A 210 2.80 -11.96 -10.36
CA SER A 210 3.03 -11.26 -11.63
C SER A 210 3.49 -12.20 -12.73
N GLN A 211 3.63 -11.69 -13.95
CA GLN A 211 4.18 -12.46 -15.08
C GLN A 211 5.62 -12.90 -14.79
N GLY A 212 5.92 -14.20 -14.98
CA GLY A 212 7.23 -14.78 -14.66
C GLY A 212 8.42 -14.09 -15.35
N LYS A 213 8.23 -13.55 -16.56
CA LYS A 213 9.26 -12.77 -17.29
C LYS A 213 9.83 -11.59 -16.48
N LEU A 214 9.08 -11.08 -15.50
CA LEU A 214 9.50 -9.97 -14.65
C LEU A 214 10.49 -10.42 -13.55
N VAL A 215 10.48 -11.71 -13.18
CA VAL A 215 11.44 -12.30 -12.25
C VAL A 215 12.86 -12.17 -12.79
N ASP A 216 13.07 -12.47 -14.08
CA ASP A 216 14.38 -12.38 -14.72
C ASP A 216 15.00 -10.97 -14.64
N GLN A 217 14.15 -9.94 -14.71
CA GLN A 217 14.59 -8.54 -14.62
C GLN A 217 15.00 -8.15 -13.19
N ALA A 218 14.46 -8.84 -12.17
CA ALA A 218 14.75 -8.57 -10.76
C ALA A 218 15.94 -9.36 -10.19
N VAL A 219 16.27 -10.52 -10.78
CA VAL A 219 17.35 -11.40 -10.28
C VAL A 219 18.69 -10.66 -10.16
N THR A 220 19.13 -9.97 -11.22
CA THR A 220 20.42 -9.26 -11.20
C THR A 220 20.44 -8.10 -10.19
N PRO A 221 19.44 -7.19 -10.15
CA PRO A 221 19.36 -6.16 -9.12
C PRO A 221 19.34 -6.71 -7.68
N LEU A 222 18.62 -7.81 -7.43
CA LEU A 222 18.60 -8.47 -6.12
C LEU A 222 19.95 -9.10 -5.78
N THR A 223 20.63 -9.71 -6.75
CA THR A 223 21.99 -10.26 -6.58
C THR A 223 22.95 -9.19 -6.06
N GLN A 224 22.87 -7.96 -6.60
CA GLN A 224 23.71 -6.86 -6.13
C GLN A 224 23.42 -6.48 -4.66
N ARG A 225 22.19 -6.72 -4.17
CA ARG A 225 21.81 -6.46 -2.78
C ARG A 225 22.29 -7.52 -1.79
N LEU A 226 22.77 -8.68 -2.25
CA LEU A 226 23.49 -9.64 -1.40
C LEU A 226 24.83 -9.08 -0.88
N PHE A 227 25.30 -7.95 -1.42
CA PHE A 227 26.51 -7.26 -0.97
C PHE A 227 26.19 -5.90 -0.33
N ASP A 228 24.94 -5.69 0.09
CA ASP A 228 24.53 -4.44 0.73
C ASP A 228 25.24 -4.24 2.08
N THR A 229 25.58 -2.98 2.40
CA THR A 229 26.23 -2.63 3.66
C THR A 229 25.33 -2.91 4.87
N ALA A 230 24.02 -2.82 4.70
CA ALA A 230 23.06 -3.13 5.74
C ALA A 230 22.72 -4.62 5.75
N THR A 231 23.04 -5.30 6.86
CA THR A 231 22.71 -6.71 7.09
C THR A 231 21.23 -7.01 6.89
N THR A 232 20.34 -6.10 7.30
CA THR A 232 18.88 -6.27 7.14
C THR A 232 18.44 -6.32 5.68
N VAL A 233 19.15 -5.62 4.77
CA VAL A 233 18.86 -5.69 3.33
C VAL A 233 19.31 -7.04 2.78
N ARG A 234 20.55 -7.47 3.10
CA ARG A 234 21.07 -8.79 2.67
C ARG A 234 20.17 -9.93 3.14
N LYS A 235 19.77 -9.90 4.42
CA LYS A 235 18.83 -10.87 5.00
C LYS A 235 17.52 -10.90 4.22
N SER A 236 16.92 -9.75 3.93
CA SER A 236 15.67 -9.67 3.17
C SER A 236 15.81 -10.26 1.76
N VAL A 237 16.98 -10.14 1.12
CA VAL A 237 17.21 -10.78 -0.19
C VAL A 237 17.23 -12.29 -0.07
N ILE A 238 17.89 -12.83 0.96
CA ILE A 238 17.91 -14.28 1.25
C ILE A 238 16.50 -14.81 1.52
N GLU A 239 15.69 -14.09 2.31
CA GLU A 239 14.29 -14.45 2.54
C GLU A 239 13.49 -14.53 1.23
N VAL A 240 13.63 -13.52 0.36
CA VAL A 240 12.93 -13.50 -0.94
C VAL A 240 13.38 -14.64 -1.84
N ILE A 241 14.69 -14.92 -1.93
CA ILE A 241 15.20 -16.02 -2.76
C ILE A 241 14.73 -17.38 -2.22
N GLY A 242 14.77 -17.58 -0.90
CA GLY A 242 14.29 -18.79 -0.24
C GLY A 242 12.82 -19.05 -0.54
N VAL A 243 11.96 -18.04 -0.35
CA VAL A 243 10.54 -18.13 -0.71
C VAL A 243 10.35 -18.40 -2.19
N TRP A 244 11.09 -17.76 -3.09
CA TRP A 244 10.96 -18.03 -4.52
C TRP A 244 11.37 -19.46 -4.89
N LEU A 245 12.42 -20.00 -4.27
CA LEU A 245 12.86 -21.39 -4.46
C LEU A 245 11.86 -22.43 -3.91
N LEU A 246 10.95 -22.03 -3.02
CA LEU A 246 9.90 -22.90 -2.48
C LEU A 246 8.59 -22.75 -3.25
N ASP A 247 8.18 -21.51 -3.50
CA ASP A 247 6.78 -21.19 -3.80
C ASP A 247 6.56 -20.47 -5.14
N LEU A 248 7.61 -19.93 -5.79
CA LEU A 248 7.43 -19.16 -7.02
C LEU A 248 6.74 -20.01 -8.11
N PRO A 249 5.72 -19.47 -8.81
CA PRO A 249 5.17 -20.12 -9.99
C PRO A 249 6.27 -20.39 -11.02
N ASP A 250 6.36 -21.63 -11.48
CA ASP A 250 7.42 -22.07 -12.39
C ASP A 250 8.87 -21.87 -11.87
N ARG A 251 9.07 -21.92 -10.55
CA ARG A 251 10.39 -21.77 -9.90
C ARG A 251 11.54 -22.57 -10.52
N TYR A 252 11.27 -23.77 -11.04
CA TYR A 252 12.31 -24.65 -11.60
C TYR A 252 13.04 -24.00 -12.78
N SER A 253 12.34 -23.21 -13.58
CA SER A 253 12.92 -22.40 -14.67
C SER A 253 13.95 -21.38 -14.18
N TYR A 254 13.88 -21.02 -12.89
CA TYR A 254 14.75 -20.03 -12.25
C TYR A 254 15.78 -20.64 -11.29
N HIS A 255 15.72 -21.94 -10.98
CA HIS A 255 16.61 -22.57 -9.99
C HIS A 255 18.11 -22.39 -10.31
N THR A 256 18.50 -22.49 -11.58
CA THR A 256 19.90 -22.29 -12.01
C THR A 256 20.41 -20.87 -11.73
N LYS A 257 19.49 -19.89 -11.63
CA LYS A 257 19.79 -18.50 -11.30
C LYS A 257 19.68 -18.24 -9.80
N LEU A 258 18.70 -18.85 -9.12
CA LEU A 258 18.38 -18.57 -7.71
C LEU A 258 19.21 -19.39 -6.70
N LEU A 259 19.53 -20.65 -7.00
CA LEU A 259 20.32 -21.50 -6.10
C LEU A 259 21.72 -20.92 -5.79
N PRO A 260 22.48 -20.39 -6.77
CA PRO A 260 23.76 -19.74 -6.45
C PRO A 260 23.61 -18.54 -5.52
N LEU A 261 22.50 -17.80 -5.63
CA LEU A 261 22.22 -16.66 -4.76
C LEU A 261 21.90 -17.11 -3.34
N MET A 262 21.12 -18.18 -3.18
CA MET A 262 20.84 -18.79 -1.88
C MET A 262 22.14 -19.22 -1.18
N LEU A 263 23.02 -19.92 -1.90
CA LEU A 263 24.30 -20.41 -1.37
C LEU A 263 25.23 -19.28 -0.91
N SER A 264 25.10 -18.07 -1.47
CA SER A 264 25.88 -16.92 -1.00
C SER A 264 25.60 -16.55 0.46
N GLY A 265 24.40 -16.86 0.97
CA GLY A 265 24.03 -16.61 2.37
C GLY A 265 24.81 -17.48 3.37
N LEU A 266 25.28 -18.67 2.97
CA LEU A 266 26.08 -19.56 3.82
C LEU A 266 27.47 -18.97 4.15
N ILE A 267 27.94 -18.04 3.31
CA ILE A 267 29.23 -17.38 3.48
C ILE A 267 29.07 -15.90 3.90
N ASP A 268 27.86 -15.46 4.29
CA ASP A 268 27.64 -14.11 4.80
C ASP A 268 28.43 -13.88 6.10
N SER A 269 28.76 -12.63 6.41
CA SER A 269 29.42 -12.27 7.67
C SER A 269 28.47 -12.34 8.88
N SER A 270 27.16 -12.27 8.66
CA SER A 270 26.14 -12.36 9.70
C SER A 270 25.71 -13.80 9.95
N GLU A 271 25.85 -14.24 11.20
CA GLU A 271 25.40 -15.58 11.62
C GLU A 271 23.89 -15.79 11.47
N GLU A 272 23.10 -14.73 11.66
CA GLU A 272 21.65 -14.74 11.45
C GLU A 272 21.30 -15.09 9.99
N ILE A 273 22.05 -14.56 9.02
CA ILE A 273 21.83 -14.84 7.61
C ILE A 273 22.25 -16.28 7.27
N LYS A 274 23.35 -16.77 7.84
CA LYS A 274 23.78 -18.16 7.63
C LYS A 274 22.75 -19.15 8.15
N SER A 275 22.29 -18.98 9.39
CA SER A 275 21.26 -19.83 10.00
C SER A 275 19.97 -19.82 9.17
N LEU A 276 19.50 -18.63 8.78
CA LEU A 276 18.33 -18.51 7.90
C LEU A 276 18.53 -19.22 6.56
N THR A 277 19.75 -19.14 6.01
CA THR A 277 20.09 -19.79 4.73
C THR A 277 20.08 -21.30 4.87
N GLU A 278 20.61 -21.84 5.96
CA GLU A 278 20.62 -23.27 6.26
C GLU A 278 19.20 -23.81 6.41
N ASP A 279 18.32 -23.09 7.11
CA ASP A 279 16.90 -23.45 7.26
C ASP A 279 16.21 -23.57 5.89
N TYR A 280 16.29 -22.52 5.07
CA TYR A 280 15.74 -22.56 3.71
C TYR A 280 16.39 -23.64 2.85
N TRP A 281 17.70 -23.85 2.95
CA TRP A 281 18.41 -24.88 2.20
C TRP A 281 17.88 -26.28 2.52
N HIS A 282 17.61 -26.54 3.79
CA HIS A 282 16.99 -27.78 4.24
C HIS A 282 15.57 -27.94 3.68
N ASP A 283 14.74 -26.90 3.79
CA ASP A 283 13.35 -26.92 3.29
C ASP A 283 13.29 -27.15 1.78
N ILE A 284 14.14 -26.45 1.02
CA ILE A 284 14.27 -26.60 -0.43
C ILE A 284 14.69 -28.04 -0.77
N GLY A 285 15.70 -28.58 -0.08
CA GLY A 285 16.20 -29.94 -0.28
C GLY A 285 15.13 -31.00 -0.02
N ASN A 286 14.41 -30.88 1.10
CA ASN A 286 13.27 -31.75 1.43
C ASN A 286 12.21 -31.68 0.34
N PHE A 287 11.82 -30.49 -0.08
CA PHE A 287 10.82 -30.29 -1.11
C PHE A 287 11.20 -30.95 -2.45
N MET A 288 12.48 -30.85 -2.86
CA MET A 288 12.97 -31.49 -4.08
C MET A 288 13.03 -33.02 -3.96
N ALA A 289 13.44 -33.56 -2.81
CA ALA A 289 13.49 -34.99 -2.58
C ALA A 289 12.10 -35.63 -2.67
N PHE A 290 11.07 -35.03 -2.06
CA PHE A 290 9.70 -35.53 -2.08
C PHE A 290 9.10 -35.64 -3.50
N LYS A 291 9.52 -34.78 -4.43
CA LYS A 291 9.03 -34.80 -5.82
C LYS A 291 9.80 -35.74 -6.76
N THR A 292 10.90 -36.35 -6.31
CA THR A 292 11.61 -37.38 -7.09
C THR A 292 10.95 -38.76 -6.92
N PHE A 293 9.98 -38.89 -6.00
CA PHE A 293 9.29 -40.14 -5.66
C PHE A 293 7.80 -40.17 -6.07
N LEU A 294 7.33 -39.18 -6.84
CA LEU A 294 5.99 -39.13 -7.46
C LEU A 294 6.13 -38.92 -8.97
#